data_AF-A0A931H9H3-F1
#
_entry.id   AF-A0A931H9H3-F1
#
_cell.length_a   1.000
_cell.length_b   1.000
_cell.length_c   1.000
_cell.angle_alpha   90.00
_cell.angle_beta   90.00
_cell.angle_gamma   90.00
#
_symmetry.space_group_name_H-M   'P 1'
#
loop_
_entity.id
_entity.type
_entity.pdbx_description
1 polymer ?
#
loop_
_entity_poly.entity_id
_entity_poly.type
_entity_poly.pdbx_seq_one_letter_code
_entity_poly.pdbx_strand_id
1 'polypeptide(L)'
;MNSDLPPTLEGEAPPRILATPAAEEWIERLRERHGNLMFHQSGGCCDGSAPMCFVAGEFRVGGQDVLLGTLIGETPVWIGAAQFEYWRHTQVTIDVVPGRGSGMSLEAPEGVRFVIRSRVFTDAENALLEAAGEPLRGDGAAL
;
A
#
# COMPACT_ATOMS: atom_id res chain seq x y z
N MET A 1 23.29 -1.80 5.76
CA MET A 1 22.11 -2.47 5.19
C MET A 1 21.07 -1.38 5.05
N ASN A 2 20.94 -0.88 3.82
CA ASN A 2 20.59 0.51 3.53
C ASN A 2 19.16 0.86 3.94
N SER A 3 19.06 1.82 4.86
CA SER A 3 17.84 2.55 5.17
C SER A 3 17.74 3.74 4.22
N ASP A 4 17.42 3.50 2.94
CA ASP A 4 17.06 4.56 1.99
C ASP A 4 15.56 4.89 2.10
N LEU A 5 15.07 5.00 3.34
CA LEU A 5 13.77 5.62 3.59
C LEU A 5 14.04 7.11 3.85
N PRO A 6 13.29 8.03 3.20
CA PRO A 6 13.45 9.45 3.48
C PRO A 6 13.25 9.69 4.99
N PRO A 7 14.10 10.52 5.64
CA PRO A 7 13.89 10.87 7.03
C PRO A 7 12.54 11.58 7.14
N THR A 8 11.65 11.05 7.99
CA THR A 8 10.45 11.79 8.39
C THR A 8 10.92 13.11 9.01
N LEU A 9 10.47 14.24 8.48
CA LEU A 9 10.79 15.56 9.02
C LEU A 9 10.32 15.61 10.47
N GLU A 10 11.16 16.09 11.38
CA GLU A 10 10.86 16.11 12.82
C GLU A 10 9.52 16.84 13.07
N GLY A 11 8.53 16.10 13.59
CA GLY A 11 7.20 16.63 13.91
C GLY A 11 6.08 16.28 12.92
N GLU A 12 6.36 15.60 11.81
CA GLU A 12 5.34 15.11 10.88
C GLU A 12 5.04 13.63 11.11
N ALA A 13 3.77 13.22 10.96
CA ALA A 13 3.39 11.83 11.10
C ALA A 13 4.07 10.97 10.00
N PRO A 14 4.65 9.81 10.35
CA PRO A 14 5.30 8.97 9.36
C PRO A 14 4.28 8.43 8.35
N PRO A 15 4.70 8.13 7.10
CA PRO A 15 3.81 7.50 6.14
C PRO A 15 3.41 6.10 6.62
N ARG A 16 2.14 5.74 6.42
CA ARG A 16 1.64 4.39 6.73
C ARG A 16 2.03 3.36 5.68
N ILE A 17 2.26 3.81 4.45
CA ILE A 17 2.64 2.99 3.31
C ILE A 17 3.89 3.53 2.63
N LEU A 18 4.76 2.63 2.22
CA LEU A 18 5.98 2.88 1.45
C LEU A 18 6.11 1.84 0.34
N ALA A 19 7.04 2.07 -0.58
CA ALA A 19 7.47 1.08 -1.55
C ALA A 19 9.00 0.96 -1.53
N THR A 20 9.53 -0.22 -1.81
CA THR A 20 10.95 -0.37 -2.11
C THR A 20 11.27 0.20 -3.49
N PRO A 21 12.52 0.59 -3.78
CA PRO A 21 12.89 1.05 -5.11
C PRO A 21 12.54 0.05 -6.23
N ALA A 22 12.71 -1.25 -5.97
CA ALA A 22 12.33 -2.30 -6.91
C ALA A 22 10.81 -2.33 -7.16
N ALA A 23 9.99 -2.14 -6.13
CA ALA A 23 8.55 -2.04 -6.29
C ALA A 23 8.14 -0.77 -7.05
N GLU A 24 8.78 0.38 -6.78
CA GLU A 24 8.53 1.64 -7.51
C GLU A 24 8.83 1.50 -9.00
N GLU A 25 9.95 0.86 -9.37
CA GLU A 25 10.27 0.57 -10.77
C GLU A 25 9.18 -0.25 -11.46
N TRP A 26 8.63 -1.26 -10.77
CA TRP A 26 7.54 -2.06 -11.32
C TRP A 26 6.21 -1.30 -11.39
N ILE A 27 5.91 -0.44 -10.41
CA ILE A 27 4.74 0.42 -10.44
C ILE A 27 4.82 1.37 -11.65
N GLU A 28 5.98 1.99 -11.90
CA GLU A 28 6.18 2.87 -13.07
C GLU A 28 5.97 2.11 -14.39
N ARG A 29 6.58 0.92 -14.55
CA ARG A 29 6.42 0.10 -15.76
C ARG A 29 4.97 -0.30 -16.01
N LEU A 30 4.24 -0.66 -14.97
CA LEU A 30 2.83 -1.01 -15.08
C LEU A 30 1.99 0.24 -15.41
N ARG A 31 2.33 1.40 -14.84
CA ARG A 31 1.66 2.67 -15.15
C ARG A 31 1.83 3.07 -16.61
N GLU A 32 3.04 2.96 -17.15
CA GLU A 32 3.32 3.23 -18.56
C GLU A 32 2.45 2.38 -19.51
N ARG A 33 2.13 1.14 -19.11
CA ARG A 33 1.37 0.20 -19.93
C ARG A 33 -0.14 0.28 -19.73
N HIS A 34 -0.58 0.50 -18.50
CA HIS A 34 -1.98 0.34 -18.09
C HIS A 34 -2.65 1.65 -17.66
N GLY A 35 -1.89 2.74 -17.49
CA GLY A 35 -2.38 4.02 -17.01
C GLY A 35 -2.35 4.13 -15.48
N ASN A 36 -3.28 4.89 -14.90
CA ASN A 36 -3.34 5.06 -13.45
C ASN A 36 -3.61 3.73 -12.76
N LEU A 37 -2.90 3.46 -11.68
CA LEU A 37 -3.01 2.21 -10.92
C LEU A 37 -3.63 2.45 -9.55
N MET A 38 -3.98 1.37 -8.86
CA MET A 38 -4.28 1.35 -7.44
C MET A 38 -3.83 0.01 -6.84
N PHE A 39 -3.59 0.00 -5.53
CA PHE A 39 -3.43 -1.23 -4.77
C PHE A 39 -4.61 -1.46 -3.83
N HIS A 40 -4.96 -2.73 -3.63
CA HIS A 40 -5.82 -3.16 -2.54
C HIS A 40 -5.18 -4.29 -1.75
N GLN A 41 -5.09 -4.09 -0.43
CA GLN A 41 -4.69 -5.07 0.54
C GLN A 41 -5.93 -5.70 1.18
N SER A 42 -6.27 -6.89 0.71
CA SER A 42 -7.38 -7.68 1.29
C SER A 42 -6.90 -8.54 2.48
N GLY A 43 -7.83 -8.90 3.37
CA GLY A 43 -7.60 -9.76 4.54
C GLY A 43 -8.13 -11.20 4.37
N GLY A 44 -8.08 -11.77 3.16
CA GLY A 44 -8.74 -13.04 2.81
C GLY A 44 -7.90 -14.32 2.94
N CYS A 45 -8.55 -15.45 3.26
CA CYS A 45 -7.96 -16.75 3.61
C CYS A 45 -7.41 -17.59 2.43
N CYS A 46 -7.72 -17.27 1.16
CA CYS A 46 -7.44 -18.20 0.04
C CYS A 46 -6.27 -17.80 -0.89
N ASP A 47 -5.90 -16.52 -1.02
CA ASP A 47 -4.77 -16.09 -1.88
C ASP A 47 -3.69 -15.29 -1.13
N GLY A 48 -3.80 -15.22 0.20
CA GLY A 48 -2.78 -14.65 1.07
C GLY A 48 -2.79 -13.13 1.16
N SER A 49 -2.11 -12.63 2.18
CA SER A 49 -1.94 -11.22 2.55
C SER A 49 -1.11 -10.39 1.56
N ALA A 50 -1.06 -10.78 0.28
CA ALA A 50 -0.32 -10.04 -0.73
C ALA A 50 -1.10 -8.79 -1.17
N PRO A 51 -0.41 -7.66 -1.40
CA PRO A 51 -1.04 -6.48 -1.98
C PRO A 51 -1.30 -6.76 -3.46
N MET A 52 -2.51 -6.47 -3.95
CA MET A 52 -2.85 -6.66 -5.37
C MET A 52 -2.87 -5.30 -6.08
N CYS A 53 -2.29 -5.26 -7.28
CA CYS A 53 -2.21 -4.08 -8.14
C CYS A 53 -3.25 -4.17 -9.27
N PHE A 54 -4.05 -3.12 -9.44
CA PHE A 54 -5.12 -2.99 -10.42
C PHE A 54 -4.99 -1.68 -11.20
N VAL A 55 -5.69 -1.56 -12.33
CA VAL A 55 -5.95 -0.24 -12.93
C VAL A 55 -6.87 0.52 -11.97
N ALA A 56 -6.63 1.82 -11.81
CA ALA A 56 -7.42 2.68 -10.95
C ALA A 56 -8.92 2.58 -11.31
N GLY A 57 -9.73 2.24 -10.31
CA GLY A 57 -11.18 2.09 -10.45
C GLY A 57 -11.67 0.69 -10.87
N GLU A 58 -10.78 -0.24 -11.28
CA GLU A 58 -11.20 -1.61 -11.60
C GLU A 58 -11.51 -2.44 -10.35
N PHE A 59 -10.84 -2.16 -9.23
CA PHE A 59 -11.24 -2.67 -7.93
C PHE A 59 -12.17 -1.66 -7.25
N ARG A 60 -13.37 -2.11 -6.88
CA ARG A 60 -14.35 -1.26 -6.20
C ARG A 60 -13.94 -1.03 -4.74
N VAL A 61 -13.44 0.17 -4.45
CA VAL A 61 -13.22 0.66 -3.07
C VAL A 61 -14.57 0.91 -2.40
N GLY A 62 -14.80 0.32 -1.23
CA GLY A 62 -15.98 0.53 -0.39
C GLY A 62 -15.72 1.48 0.78
N GLY A 63 -16.78 1.93 1.47
CA GLY A 63 -16.64 2.80 2.66
C GLY A 63 -15.94 2.14 3.86
N GLN A 64 -15.71 0.82 3.79
CA GLN A 64 -14.91 0.09 4.77
C GLN A 64 -13.46 -0.08 4.35
N ASP A 65 -13.04 0.45 3.20
CA ASP A 65 -11.64 0.52 2.84
C ASP A 65 -11.03 1.82 3.36
N VAL A 66 -9.81 1.70 3.87
CA VAL A 66 -9.03 2.78 4.46
C VAL A 66 -7.85 3.08 3.54
N LEU A 67 -7.60 4.35 3.24
CA LEU A 67 -6.45 4.79 2.46
C LEU A 67 -5.21 4.82 3.36
N LEU A 68 -4.21 3.98 3.07
CA LEU A 68 -2.93 4.04 3.77
C LEU A 68 -2.05 5.19 3.27
N GLY A 69 -2.26 5.62 2.02
CA GLY A 69 -1.52 6.70 1.38
C GLY A 69 -1.39 6.44 -0.12
N THR A 70 -0.54 7.22 -0.77
CA THR A 70 -0.24 7.12 -2.20
C THR A 70 1.24 6.83 -2.41
N LEU A 71 1.54 5.96 -3.37
CA LEU A 71 2.89 5.68 -3.86
C LEU A 71 3.19 6.50 -5.12
N ILE A 72 4.34 6.24 -5.74
CA ILE A 72 4.76 6.88 -6.99
C ILE A 72 3.62 6.92 -8.03
N GLY A 73 3.51 8.07 -8.70
CA GLY A 73 2.47 8.28 -9.70
C GLY A 73 1.06 8.45 -9.15
N GLU A 74 0.94 8.91 -7.91
CA GLU A 74 -0.32 9.09 -7.18
C GLU A 74 -1.12 7.78 -7.04
N THR A 75 -0.42 6.64 -7.01
CA THR A 75 -1.04 5.30 -6.93
C THR A 75 -1.58 5.06 -5.51
N PRO A 76 -2.90 5.06 -5.26
CA PRO A 76 -3.44 4.91 -3.92
C PRO A 76 -3.35 3.46 -3.45
N VAL A 77 -3.09 3.28 -2.15
CA VAL A 77 -3.06 1.96 -1.50
C VAL A 77 -4.16 1.86 -0.46
N TRP A 78 -5.13 1.01 -0.76
CA TRP A 78 -6.30 0.76 0.08
C TRP A 78 -6.14 -0.52 0.88
N ILE A 79 -6.75 -0.58 2.06
CA ILE A 79 -6.81 -1.77 2.92
C ILE A 79 -8.18 -1.89 3.56
N GLY A 80 -8.71 -3.10 3.71
CA GLY A 80 -10.00 -3.30 4.40
C GLY A 80 -9.91 -2.93 5.89
N ALA A 81 -10.96 -2.33 6.46
CA ALA A 81 -10.95 -1.77 7.82
C ALA A 81 -10.57 -2.77 8.92
N ALA A 82 -11.00 -4.03 8.84
CA ALA A 82 -10.62 -5.05 9.81
C ALA A 82 -9.11 -5.37 9.76
N GLN A 83 -8.54 -5.39 8.57
CA GLN A 83 -7.10 -5.59 8.38
C GLN A 83 -6.31 -4.34 8.79
N PHE A 84 -6.85 -3.15 8.49
CA PHE A 84 -6.29 -1.89 8.97
C PHE A 84 -6.21 -1.85 10.49
N GLU A 85 -7.28 -2.22 11.19
CA GLU A 85 -7.28 -2.22 12.65
C GLU A 85 -6.18 -3.11 13.23
N TYR A 86 -5.98 -4.29 12.63
CA TYR A 86 -4.90 -5.19 13.02
C TYR A 86 -3.50 -4.65 12.70
N TRP A 87 -3.35 -3.83 11.65
CA TRP A 87 -2.06 -3.29 11.18
C TRP A 87 -1.85 -1.80 11.51
N ARG A 88 -2.76 -1.18 12.27
CA ARG A 88 -2.82 0.28 12.51
C ARG A 88 -1.52 0.85 13.09
N HIS A 89 -0.81 0.03 13.85
CA HIS A 89 0.46 0.35 14.52
C HIS A 89 1.69 -0.15 13.75
N THR A 90 1.54 -0.45 12.46
CA THR A 90 2.64 -0.90 11.61
C THR A 90 2.79 -0.02 10.38
N GLN A 91 4.04 0.30 10.04
CA GLN A 91 4.38 0.83 8.73
C GLN A 91 4.41 -0.33 7.76
N VAL A 92 3.68 -0.20 6.67
CA VAL A 92 3.61 -1.17 5.60
C VAL A 92 4.54 -0.73 4.47
N THR A 93 5.26 -1.67 3.86
CA THR A 93 6.08 -1.42 2.68
C THR A 93 5.75 -2.45 1.61
N ILE A 94 5.35 -1.99 0.44
CA ILE A 94 5.22 -2.82 -0.76
C ILE A 94 6.62 -3.11 -1.29
N ASP A 95 6.92 -4.39 -1.45
CA ASP A 95 8.11 -4.86 -2.14
C ASP A 95 7.70 -5.80 -3.29
N VAL A 96 8.66 -6.20 -4.12
CA VAL A 96 8.44 -7.09 -5.26
C VAL A 96 9.47 -8.20 -5.27
N VAL A 97 9.03 -9.42 -5.56
CA VAL A 97 9.90 -10.61 -5.64
C VAL A 97 9.56 -11.44 -6.87
N PRO A 98 10.51 -12.21 -7.42
CA PRO A 98 10.20 -13.21 -8.46
C PRO A 98 9.18 -14.23 -7.95
N GLY A 99 8.25 -14.62 -8.81
CA GLY A 99 7.27 -15.66 -8.50
C GLY A 99 5.89 -15.36 -9.06
N ARG A 100 5.01 -16.35 -8.96
CA ARG A 100 3.64 -16.21 -9.43
C ARG A 100 2.83 -15.40 -8.42
N GLY A 101 2.33 -14.24 -8.85
CA GLY A 101 1.34 -13.44 -8.11
C GLY A 101 -0.06 -14.02 -8.20
N SER A 102 -1.02 -13.37 -7.53
CA SER A 102 -2.44 -13.63 -7.78
C SER A 102 -2.75 -13.34 -9.25
N GLY A 103 -3.50 -14.23 -9.91
CA GLY A 103 -3.85 -14.06 -11.33
C GLY A 103 -4.67 -12.80 -11.63
N MET A 104 -5.17 -12.11 -10.61
CA MET A 104 -5.89 -10.83 -10.75
C MET A 104 -4.98 -9.60 -10.67
N SER A 105 -3.74 -9.75 -10.20
CA SER A 105 -2.80 -8.65 -10.03
C SER A 105 -2.03 -8.36 -11.33
N LEU A 106 -1.86 -7.10 -11.70
CA LEU A 106 -1.32 -6.69 -13.00
C LEU A 106 0.11 -7.16 -13.28
N GLU A 107 0.94 -7.36 -12.25
CA GLU A 107 2.31 -7.83 -12.39
C GLU A 107 2.41 -9.35 -12.62
N ALA A 108 1.34 -10.11 -12.35
CA ALA A 108 1.39 -11.56 -12.36
C ALA A 108 1.83 -12.17 -13.71
N PRO A 109 1.43 -11.64 -14.90
CA PRO A 109 1.93 -12.13 -16.19
C PRO A 109 3.44 -11.90 -16.41
N GLU A 110 4.06 -11.01 -15.64
CA GLU A 110 5.48 -10.64 -15.76
C GLU A 110 6.41 -11.57 -14.94
N GLY A 111 5.85 -12.55 -14.23
CA GLY A 111 6.61 -13.52 -13.45
C GLY A 111 7.17 -12.96 -12.13
N VAL A 112 6.64 -11.82 -11.68
CA VAL A 112 6.89 -11.24 -10.37
C VAL A 112 5.59 -11.16 -9.56
N ARG A 113 5.71 -10.85 -8.27
CA ARG A 113 4.58 -10.57 -7.40
C ARG A 113 4.94 -9.50 -6.38
N PHE A 114 3.98 -8.64 -6.08
CA PHE A 114 4.12 -7.74 -4.94
C PHE A 114 3.94 -8.49 -3.61
N VAL A 115 4.64 -8.02 -2.57
CA VAL A 115 4.60 -8.58 -1.22
C VAL A 115 4.61 -7.45 -0.19
N ILE A 116 4.06 -7.72 1.00
CA ILE A 116 4.14 -6.80 2.13
C ILE A 116 5.38 -7.11 2.98
N ARG A 117 6.10 -6.06 3.35
CA ARG A 117 6.99 -6.00 4.50
C ARG A 117 6.41 -5.03 5.52
N SER A 118 6.75 -5.22 6.80
CA SER A 118 6.24 -4.34 7.85
C SER A 118 7.25 -4.13 8.95
N ARG A 119 7.16 -2.97 9.60
CA ARG A 119 7.75 -2.72 10.92
C ARG A 119 6.71 -2.13 11.86
N VAL A 120 6.90 -2.31 13.15
CA VAL A 120 6.07 -1.64 14.16
C VAL A 120 6.48 -0.17 14.25
N PHE A 121 5.50 0.72 14.36
CA PHE A 121 5.76 2.14 14.68
C PHE A 121 6.27 2.27 16.11
N THR A 122 7.21 3.18 16.33
CA THR A 122 7.60 3.60 17.67
C THR A 122 6.44 4.35 18.36
N ASP A 123 6.50 4.49 19.69
CA ASP A 123 5.48 5.23 20.43
C ASP A 123 5.37 6.69 19.98
N ALA A 124 6.49 7.34 19.67
CA ALA A 124 6.52 8.70 19.14
C ALA A 124 5.84 8.79 17.77
N GLU A 125 6.10 7.83 16.88
CA GLU A 125 5.43 7.73 15.58
C GLU A 125 3.91 7.51 15.71
N ASN A 126 3.49 6.60 16.60
CA ASN A 126 2.07 6.40 16.88
C ASN A 126 1.42 7.68 17.43
N ALA A 127 2.07 8.40 18.35
CA ALA A 127 1.55 9.65 18.87
C ALA A 127 1.35 10.73 17.79
N LEU A 128 2.27 10.81 16.82
CA LEU A 128 2.13 11.71 15.67
C LEU A 128 0.98 11.28 14.74
N LEU A 129 0.81 9.98 14.50
CA LEU A 129 -0.30 9.44 13.71
C LEU A 129 -1.66 9.72 14.37
N GLU A 130 -1.77 9.54 15.69
CA GLU A 130 -3.01 9.87 16.42
C GLU A 130 -3.31 11.37 16.37
N ALA A 131 -2.29 12.22 16.49
CA ALA A 131 -2.44 13.66 16.36
C ALA A 131 -2.87 14.10 14.94
N ALA A 132 -2.48 13.34 13.90
CA ALA A 132 -2.89 13.58 12.52
C ALA A 132 -4.33 13.13 12.21
N GLY A 133 -4.93 12.28 13.06
CA GLY A 133 -6.30 11.80 12.94
C GLY A 133 -6.46 10.52 12.11
N GLU A 134 -7.72 10.09 11.96
CA GLU A 134 -8.06 8.87 11.23
C GLU A 134 -7.84 9.03 9.72
N PRO A 135 -7.29 8.01 9.03
CA PRO A 135 -7.13 8.08 7.58
C PRO A 135 -8.47 8.12 6.83
N LEU A 136 -8.40 8.59 5.59
CA LEU A 136 -9.57 8.63 4.70
C LEU A 136 -10.15 7.24 4.46
N ARG A 137 -11.47 7.20 4.30
CA ARG A 137 -12.22 6.00 3.92
C ARG A 137 -12.76 6.14 2.50
N GLY A 138 -13.02 5.00 1.85
CA GLY A 138 -13.43 4.93 0.44
C GLY A 138 -14.76 5.60 0.09
N ASP A 139 -15.59 5.93 1.08
CA ASP A 139 -16.80 6.73 0.92
C ASP A 139 -16.55 8.26 0.96
N GLY A 140 -15.33 8.67 1.33
CA GLY A 140 -14.88 10.07 1.38
C GLY A 140 -13.83 10.45 0.33
N ALA A 141 -13.33 9.51 -0.47
CA ALA A 141 -12.41 9.78 -1.57
C ALA A 141 -13.21 9.87 -2.88
N ALA A 142 -13.27 11.07 -3.47
CA ALA A 142 -13.75 11.20 -4.83
C ALA A 142 -12.83 10.40 -5.77
N LEU A 143 -13.40 9.44 -6.49
CA LEU A 143 -12.76 8.70 -7.59
C LEU A 143 -12.49 9.62 -8.78
#